data_AF-A0AAJ2C0J5-F1
#
_entry.id   AF-A0AAJ2C0J5-F1
#
_cell.length_a   1.000
_cell.length_b   1.000
_cell.length_c   1.000
_cell.angle_alpha   90.00
_cell.angle_beta   90.00
_cell.angle_gamma   90.00
#
_symmetry.space_group_name_H-M   'P 1'
#
loop_
_entity.id
_entity.type
_entity.pdbx_description
1 polymer ?
#
loop_
_entity_poly.entity_id
_entity_poly.type
_entity_poly.pdbx_seq_one_letter_code
_entity_poly.pdbx_strand_id
1 'polypeptide(L)'
;MQKNVIIALLALIFSSASLAQQIQDTTYEPNISSSAYPFGKGSSVKIDEAHYNFHTASNRYLAFAKVLRKDGYEVSANKEAFSEESINKAKILVIANAIHPSDTTEWVVPNPSAFTPKEIIAVKNWVEKGGSLLLIADHQPFPGAASELGKAFGFTFYNGFATDTTTGKDPNKKKELDTFTKKAGSLKEHQITNKIDHIVTFTGQAFKIPSQAKSLLTFDDKYIVLLPDTAWKFSPKTPRISAKGLSQGAVLSVGKGRVAVFGEAAQFTAQLKGKDKKGFGLNAPEADQNLAFLLNIIHWLDKKE
;
A
#
# COMPACT_ATOMS: atom_id res chain seq x y z
N MET A 1 -44.92 -55.36 -11.49
CA MET A 1 -43.67 -55.23 -10.72
C MET A 1 -42.97 -53.94 -11.12
N GLN A 2 -43.23 -52.86 -10.38
CA GLN A 2 -42.56 -51.57 -10.55
C GLN A 2 -41.15 -51.63 -9.93
N LYS A 3 -40.11 -51.28 -10.69
CA LYS A 3 -38.76 -51.04 -10.15
C LYS A 3 -38.56 -49.54 -10.05
N ASN A 4 -38.66 -49.03 -8.83
CA ASN A 4 -38.31 -47.65 -8.49
C ASN A 4 -36.78 -47.52 -8.53
N VAL A 5 -36.28 -46.68 -9.43
CA VAL A 5 -34.86 -46.26 -9.44
C VAL A 5 -34.75 -45.04 -8.55
N ILE A 6 -34.18 -45.21 -7.36
CA ILE A 6 -33.82 -44.10 -6.46
C ILE A 6 -32.52 -43.51 -6.99
N ILE A 7 -32.59 -42.30 -7.56
CA ILE A 7 -31.41 -41.49 -7.87
C ILE A 7 -31.04 -40.74 -6.60
N ALA A 8 -29.96 -41.17 -5.94
CA ALA A 8 -29.37 -40.43 -4.83
C ALA A 8 -28.57 -39.24 -5.38
N LEU A 9 -29.06 -38.02 -5.15
CA LEU A 9 -28.34 -36.79 -5.44
C LEU A 9 -27.26 -36.59 -4.37
N LEU A 10 -26.00 -36.86 -4.72
CA LEU A 10 -24.85 -36.47 -3.90
C LEU A 10 -24.63 -34.96 -4.05
N ALA A 11 -25.08 -34.19 -3.06
CA ALA A 11 -24.71 -32.79 -2.92
C ALA A 11 -23.24 -32.70 -2.47
N LEU A 12 -22.35 -32.44 -3.42
CA LEU A 12 -20.96 -32.06 -3.15
C LEU A 12 -20.94 -30.69 -2.46
N ILE A 13 -20.83 -30.70 -1.14
CA ILE A 13 -20.53 -29.49 -0.36
C ILE A 13 -19.07 -29.15 -0.60
N PHE A 14 -18.80 -28.31 -1.60
CA PHE A 14 -17.51 -27.65 -1.74
C PHE A 14 -17.33 -26.72 -0.54
N SER A 15 -16.53 -27.16 0.44
CA SER A 15 -16.02 -26.28 1.48
C SER A 15 -14.96 -25.37 0.88
N SER A 16 -15.39 -24.30 0.22
CA SER A 16 -14.52 -23.17 -0.06
C SER A 16 -14.07 -22.61 1.28
N ALA A 17 -12.79 -22.75 1.60
CA ALA A 17 -12.16 -22.05 2.72
C ALA A 17 -12.45 -20.56 2.52
N SER A 18 -13.38 -20.03 3.32
CA SER A 18 -13.72 -18.62 3.31
C SER A 18 -12.53 -17.86 3.86
N LEU A 19 -11.70 -17.31 2.96
CA LEU A 19 -10.85 -16.19 3.30
C LEU A 19 -11.76 -15.18 3.99
N ALA A 20 -11.49 -14.90 5.26
CA ALA A 20 -12.30 -14.01 6.07
C ALA A 20 -12.51 -12.70 5.29
N GLN A 21 -13.75 -12.45 4.88
CA GLN A 21 -14.08 -11.34 4.00
C GLN A 21 -13.61 -10.03 4.65
N GLN A 22 -12.77 -9.28 3.93
CA GLN A 22 -12.41 -7.92 4.28
C GLN A 22 -13.36 -6.99 3.54
N ILE A 23 -14.13 -6.22 4.31
CA ILE A 23 -15.00 -5.17 3.78
C ILE A 23 -14.49 -3.82 4.27
N GLN A 24 -14.78 -2.78 3.51
CA GLN A 24 -14.47 -1.42 3.91
C GLN A 24 -15.28 -1.03 5.17
N ASP A 25 -14.63 -0.35 6.11
CA ASP A 25 -15.31 0.33 7.21
C ASP A 25 -15.68 1.75 6.78
N THR A 26 -16.91 1.94 6.33
CA THR A 26 -17.41 3.27 5.94
C THR A 26 -17.73 4.17 7.14
N THR A 27 -17.81 3.59 8.34
CA THR A 27 -18.15 4.28 9.59
C THR A 27 -16.94 4.85 10.32
N TYR A 28 -15.73 4.49 9.89
CA TYR A 28 -14.50 5.06 10.45
C TYR A 28 -14.48 6.59 10.33
N GLU A 29 -14.26 7.25 11.46
CA GLU A 29 -14.11 8.69 11.58
C GLU A 29 -12.76 9.00 12.26
N PRO A 30 -11.81 9.62 11.54
CA PRO A 30 -10.49 9.87 12.09
C PRO A 30 -10.56 10.91 13.21
N ASN A 31 -9.88 10.65 14.33
CA ASN A 31 -9.79 11.60 15.44
C ASN A 31 -8.61 12.56 15.22
N ILE A 32 -8.89 13.74 14.65
CA ILE A 32 -7.91 14.80 14.39
C ILE A 32 -8.35 16.02 15.19
N SER A 33 -7.56 16.39 16.20
CA SER A 33 -7.86 17.49 17.12
C SER A 33 -7.45 18.86 16.58
N SER A 34 -6.46 18.90 15.70
CA SER A 34 -5.98 20.12 15.03
C SER A 34 -5.64 19.79 13.59
N SER A 35 -6.35 20.43 12.66
CA SER A 35 -6.09 20.28 11.23
C SER A 35 -4.93 21.17 10.79
N ALA A 36 -4.15 20.72 9.81
CA ALA A 36 -3.09 21.51 9.20
C ALA A 36 -3.63 22.77 8.48
N TYR A 37 -4.84 22.67 7.94
CA TYR A 37 -5.52 23.76 7.24
C TYR A 37 -6.97 23.91 7.69
N PRO A 38 -7.57 25.11 7.49
CA PRO A 38 -9.02 25.24 7.47
C PRO A 38 -9.63 24.30 6.42
N PHE A 39 -10.87 23.88 6.66
CA PHE A 39 -11.57 22.93 5.79
C PHE A 39 -11.56 23.36 4.32
N GLY A 40 -10.99 22.52 3.44
CA GLY A 40 -10.90 22.76 2.00
C GLY A 40 -10.04 23.98 1.63
N LYS A 41 -9.03 24.31 2.45
CA LYS A 41 -8.06 25.39 2.18
C LYS A 41 -6.62 24.89 2.10
N GLY A 42 -6.40 23.59 2.30
CA GLY A 42 -5.11 22.95 2.10
C GLY A 42 -4.82 22.67 0.63
N SER A 43 -3.61 22.18 0.37
CA SER A 43 -3.15 21.82 -0.97
C SER A 43 -4.04 20.78 -1.66
N SER A 44 -4.01 20.78 -3.00
CA SER A 44 -4.70 19.76 -3.79
C SER A 44 -3.99 18.41 -3.72
N VAL A 45 -4.74 17.37 -3.34
CA VAL A 45 -4.29 15.98 -3.35
C VAL A 45 -5.15 15.19 -4.34
N LYS A 46 -4.50 14.58 -5.33
CA LYS A 46 -5.18 13.72 -6.30
C LYS A 46 -4.85 12.27 -6.09
N ILE A 47 -5.88 11.44 -5.94
CA ILE A 47 -5.76 9.98 -5.86
C ILE A 47 -6.00 9.41 -7.25
N ASP A 48 -5.05 8.62 -7.73
CA ASP A 48 -5.13 7.96 -9.03
C ASP A 48 -6.29 6.94 -9.08
N GLU A 49 -7.13 7.10 -10.09
CA GLU A 49 -8.21 6.19 -10.48
C GLU A 49 -8.19 5.90 -11.99
N ALA A 50 -7.10 6.26 -12.69
CA ALA A 50 -6.96 6.05 -14.13
C ALA A 50 -6.30 4.70 -14.48
N HIS A 51 -5.63 4.06 -13.54
CA HIS A 51 -4.77 2.89 -13.76
C HIS A 51 -5.29 1.62 -13.08
N TYR A 52 -6.59 1.37 -13.23
CA TYR A 52 -7.29 0.21 -12.65
C TYR A 52 -7.01 0.02 -11.15
N ASN A 53 -6.77 1.13 -10.45
CA ASN A 53 -6.31 1.12 -9.07
C ASN A 53 -7.28 0.32 -8.20
N PHE A 54 -6.73 -0.63 -7.44
CA PHE A 54 -7.53 -1.40 -6.49
C PHE A 54 -8.12 -0.51 -5.39
N HIS A 55 -7.44 0.61 -5.10
CA HIS A 55 -7.80 1.58 -4.08
C HIS A 55 -8.22 2.92 -4.71
N THR A 56 -9.51 3.28 -4.60
CA THR A 56 -10.06 4.56 -5.09
C THR A 56 -10.55 5.43 -3.93
N ALA A 57 -10.68 6.75 -4.17
CA ALA A 57 -10.99 7.73 -3.13
C ALA A 57 -12.39 7.56 -2.51
N SER A 58 -13.32 6.95 -3.25
CA SER A 58 -14.71 6.70 -2.85
C SER A 58 -14.97 5.27 -2.39
N ASN A 59 -13.99 4.36 -2.52
CA ASN A 59 -14.09 2.96 -2.11
C ASN A 59 -13.00 2.67 -1.07
N ARG A 60 -12.10 1.72 -1.33
CA ARG A 60 -11.16 1.19 -0.32
C ARG A 60 -10.22 2.24 0.31
N TYR A 61 -10.03 3.41 -0.31
CA TYR A 61 -9.27 4.54 0.25
C TYR A 61 -10.14 5.68 0.79
N LEU A 62 -11.44 5.44 1.06
CA LEU A 62 -12.31 6.45 1.68
C LEU A 62 -11.76 6.92 3.03
N ALA A 63 -11.24 6.01 3.87
CA ALA A 63 -10.68 6.37 5.17
C ALA A 63 -9.48 7.32 5.02
N PHE A 64 -8.56 7.01 4.11
CA PHE A 64 -7.48 7.91 3.70
C PHE A 64 -8.03 9.28 3.28
N ALA A 65 -9.00 9.31 2.35
CA ALA A 65 -9.59 10.56 1.89
C ALA A 65 -10.29 11.35 3.02
N LYS A 66 -10.95 10.67 3.97
CA LYS A 66 -11.55 11.30 5.16
C LYS A 66 -10.49 11.93 6.06
N VAL A 67 -9.38 11.25 6.31
CA VAL A 67 -8.24 11.77 7.09
C VAL A 67 -7.76 13.08 6.49
N LEU A 68 -7.42 13.07 5.20
CA LEU A 68 -6.84 14.22 4.51
C LEU A 68 -7.85 15.39 4.44
N ARG A 69 -9.13 15.13 4.16
CA ARG A 69 -10.18 16.17 4.15
C ARG A 69 -10.39 16.78 5.53
N LYS A 70 -10.39 15.95 6.58
CA LYS A 70 -10.51 16.42 7.97
C LYS A 70 -9.29 17.24 8.40
N ASP A 71 -8.13 16.96 7.81
CA ASP A 71 -6.91 17.75 7.96
C ASP A 71 -6.86 19.01 7.05
N GLY A 72 -7.92 19.25 6.28
CA GLY A 72 -8.16 20.47 5.50
C GLY A 72 -7.72 20.43 4.05
N TYR A 73 -7.17 19.30 3.57
CA TYR A 73 -6.76 19.12 2.17
C TYR A 73 -7.93 19.01 1.19
N GLU A 74 -7.70 19.47 -0.04
CA GLU A 74 -8.63 19.29 -1.16
C GLU A 74 -8.38 17.95 -1.87
N VAL A 75 -9.13 16.92 -1.50
CA VAL A 75 -8.95 15.55 -2.03
C VAL A 75 -9.92 15.23 -3.16
N SER A 76 -9.39 14.91 -4.34
CA SER A 76 -10.15 14.52 -5.52
C SER A 76 -9.55 13.31 -6.25
N ALA A 77 -10.33 12.68 -7.12
CA ALA A 77 -9.85 11.62 -7.99
C ALA A 77 -9.13 12.20 -9.22
N ASN A 78 -8.11 11.49 -9.70
CA ASN A 78 -7.53 11.66 -11.03
C ASN A 78 -8.00 10.52 -11.92
N LYS A 79 -8.78 10.83 -12.96
CA LYS A 79 -9.30 9.86 -13.94
C LYS A 79 -8.68 10.03 -15.32
N GLU A 80 -7.69 10.91 -15.44
CA GLU A 80 -6.97 11.21 -16.67
C GLU A 80 -5.63 10.44 -16.66
N ALA A 81 -5.17 10.00 -17.83
CA ALA A 81 -3.80 9.50 -17.99
C ALA A 81 -2.77 10.55 -17.54
N PHE A 82 -1.60 10.11 -17.11
CA PHE A 82 -0.60 11.03 -16.58
C PHE A 82 0.09 11.85 -17.68
N SER A 83 -0.02 13.16 -17.58
CA SER A 83 0.73 14.14 -18.35
C SER A 83 1.18 15.25 -17.42
N GLU A 84 2.13 16.09 -17.85
CA GLU A 84 2.48 17.27 -17.05
C GLU A 84 1.24 18.14 -16.80
N GLU A 85 0.36 18.28 -17.80
CA GLU A 85 -0.89 19.05 -17.67
C GLU A 85 -1.88 18.45 -16.67
N SER A 86 -2.13 17.13 -16.72
CA SER A 86 -3.09 16.50 -15.81
C SER A 86 -2.60 16.49 -14.37
N ILE A 87 -1.29 16.27 -14.15
CA ILE A 87 -0.70 16.19 -12.81
C ILE A 87 -0.39 17.58 -12.21
N ASN A 88 -0.13 18.61 -13.02
CA ASN A 88 0.05 19.99 -12.53
C ASN A 88 -1.18 20.55 -11.78
N LYS A 89 -2.35 19.91 -11.94
CA LYS A 89 -3.57 20.21 -11.18
C LYS A 89 -3.51 19.75 -9.71
N ALA A 90 -2.46 19.03 -9.31
CA ALA A 90 -2.25 18.52 -7.96
C ALA A 90 -0.95 19.06 -7.36
N LYS A 91 -0.93 19.25 -6.04
CA LYS A 91 0.31 19.41 -5.28
C LYS A 91 0.90 18.05 -4.92
N ILE A 92 0.03 17.10 -4.57
CA ILE A 92 0.38 15.74 -4.19
C ILE A 92 -0.41 14.76 -5.08
N LEU A 93 0.29 13.82 -5.71
CA LEU A 93 -0.29 12.69 -6.43
C LEU A 93 -0.15 11.44 -5.56
N VAL A 94 -1.25 10.72 -5.34
CA VAL A 94 -1.30 9.47 -4.59
C VAL A 94 -1.65 8.34 -5.56
N ILE A 95 -0.75 7.38 -5.69
CA ILE A 95 -0.94 6.16 -6.47
C ILE A 95 -0.96 5.01 -5.48
N ALA A 96 -2.09 4.31 -5.37
CA ALA A 96 -2.22 3.15 -4.48
C ALA A 96 -2.68 1.92 -5.27
N ASN A 97 -1.80 0.92 -5.37
CA ASN A 97 -2.08 -0.38 -5.98
C ASN A 97 -2.67 -0.26 -7.40
N ALA A 98 -2.00 0.53 -8.26
CA ALA A 98 -2.24 0.53 -9.69
C ALA A 98 -1.86 -0.84 -10.29
N ILE A 99 -2.60 -1.29 -11.30
CA ILE A 99 -2.35 -2.55 -12.00
C ILE A 99 -2.50 -2.37 -13.51
N HIS A 100 -1.85 -3.23 -14.27
CA HIS A 100 -2.08 -3.31 -15.70
C HIS A 100 -3.46 -3.96 -15.99
N PRO A 101 -4.16 -3.60 -17.08
CA PRO A 101 -5.48 -4.17 -17.40
C PRO A 101 -5.51 -5.70 -17.45
N SER A 102 -4.39 -6.35 -17.81
CA SER A 102 -4.27 -7.81 -17.83
C SER A 102 -4.31 -8.47 -16.45
N ASP A 103 -4.04 -7.72 -15.39
CA ASP A 103 -3.96 -8.22 -14.01
C ASP A 103 -5.28 -7.96 -13.24
N THR A 104 -6.39 -7.66 -13.92
CA THR A 104 -7.67 -7.35 -13.26
C THR A 104 -8.42 -8.58 -12.74
N THR A 105 -8.09 -9.77 -13.26
CA THR A 105 -8.76 -11.03 -12.91
C THR A 105 -7.82 -12.03 -12.22
N GLU A 106 -6.63 -12.24 -12.77
CA GLU A 106 -5.65 -13.19 -12.27
C GLU A 106 -4.30 -12.50 -12.05
N TRP A 107 -3.66 -12.81 -10.93
CA TRP A 107 -2.37 -12.22 -10.54
C TRP A 107 -1.28 -13.27 -10.71
N VAL A 108 -0.93 -13.54 -11.96
CA VAL A 108 0.13 -14.46 -12.37
C VAL A 108 1.25 -13.65 -13.03
N VAL A 109 2.51 -13.98 -12.75
CA VAL A 109 3.64 -13.31 -13.42
C VAL A 109 3.66 -13.65 -14.92
N PRO A 110 4.12 -12.73 -15.79
CA PRO A 110 4.59 -11.37 -15.48
C PRO A 110 3.44 -10.40 -15.19
N ASN A 111 3.66 -9.46 -14.27
CA ASN A 111 2.75 -8.34 -14.00
C ASN A 111 3.35 -7.06 -14.60
N PRO A 112 2.96 -6.69 -15.84
CA PRO A 112 3.54 -5.57 -16.56
C PRO A 112 3.21 -4.22 -15.92
N SER A 113 3.96 -3.18 -16.30
CA SER A 113 3.77 -1.82 -15.79
C SER A 113 2.33 -1.32 -16.00
N ALA A 114 1.72 -0.73 -14.97
CA ALA A 114 0.45 -0.02 -15.07
C ALA A 114 0.56 1.28 -15.86
N PHE A 115 1.78 1.80 -16.00
CA PHE A 115 2.06 3.12 -16.59
C PHE A 115 2.85 2.97 -17.88
N THR A 116 2.52 3.81 -18.86
CA THR A 116 3.32 3.92 -20.09
C THR A 116 4.65 4.66 -19.82
N PRO A 117 5.67 4.49 -20.68
CA PRO A 117 6.91 5.25 -20.55
C PRO A 117 6.72 6.78 -20.55
N LYS A 118 5.74 7.29 -21.31
CA LYS A 118 5.43 8.72 -21.37
C LYS A 118 4.89 9.23 -20.03
N GLU A 119 4.02 8.46 -19.39
CA GLU A 119 3.46 8.78 -18.07
C GLU A 119 4.52 8.79 -16.98
N ILE A 120 5.42 7.80 -16.99
CA ILE A 120 6.54 7.73 -16.04
C ILE A 120 7.45 8.96 -16.18
N ILE A 121 7.77 9.37 -17.41
CA ILE A 121 8.55 10.59 -17.68
C ILE A 121 7.80 11.82 -17.18
N ALA A 122 6.50 11.94 -17.44
CA ALA A 122 5.69 13.06 -17.01
C ALA A 122 5.66 13.19 -15.48
N VAL A 123 5.42 12.09 -14.76
CA VAL A 123 5.45 12.05 -13.29
C VAL A 123 6.83 12.44 -12.76
N LYS A 124 7.91 11.86 -13.30
CA LYS A 124 9.28 12.16 -12.87
C LYS A 124 9.61 13.65 -13.04
N ASN A 125 9.35 14.21 -14.23
CA ASN A 125 9.61 15.62 -14.52
C ASN A 125 8.79 16.55 -13.61
N TRP A 126 7.52 16.22 -13.38
CA TRP A 126 6.64 16.98 -12.49
C TRP A 126 7.15 17.00 -11.04
N VAL A 127 7.57 15.84 -10.51
CA VAL A 127 8.19 15.78 -9.17
C VAL A 127 9.45 16.61 -9.14
N GLU A 128 10.36 16.47 -10.11
CA GLU A 128 11.62 17.25 -10.15
C GLU A 128 11.38 18.77 -10.16
N LYS A 129 10.27 19.22 -10.77
CA LYS A 129 9.84 20.63 -10.80
C LYS A 129 9.17 21.12 -9.51
N GLY A 130 8.79 20.22 -8.59
CA GLY A 130 8.30 20.59 -7.26
C GLY A 130 7.02 19.88 -6.80
N GLY A 131 6.49 18.97 -7.62
CA GLY A 131 5.39 18.07 -7.23
C GLY A 131 5.81 17.02 -6.20
N SER A 132 4.83 16.39 -5.57
CA SER A 132 5.06 15.37 -4.55
C SER A 132 4.29 14.07 -4.83
N LEU A 133 4.98 12.94 -4.80
CA LEU A 133 4.42 11.62 -5.10
C LEU A 133 4.34 10.75 -3.84
N LEU A 134 3.16 10.21 -3.55
CA LEU A 134 2.97 9.06 -2.68
C LEU A 134 2.69 7.84 -3.54
N LEU A 135 3.67 6.94 -3.65
CA LEU A 135 3.58 5.70 -4.41
C LEU A 135 3.44 4.51 -3.45
N ILE A 136 2.32 3.81 -3.52
CA ILE A 136 2.02 2.65 -2.70
C ILE A 136 1.80 1.46 -3.61
N ALA A 137 2.63 0.44 -3.43
CA ALA A 137 2.52 -0.84 -4.09
C ALA A 137 2.65 -1.92 -3.04
N ASP A 138 1.56 -2.62 -2.76
CA ASP A 138 1.48 -3.70 -1.77
C ASP A 138 2.25 -4.96 -2.23
N HIS A 139 1.88 -6.16 -1.82
CA HIS A 139 2.41 -7.41 -2.35
C HIS A 139 2.06 -7.65 -3.84
N GLN A 140 2.51 -8.74 -4.45
CA GLN A 140 2.15 -9.10 -5.85
C GLN A 140 0.64 -8.96 -6.13
N PRO A 141 0.21 -8.31 -7.24
CA PRO A 141 0.99 -7.93 -8.44
C PRO A 141 1.50 -6.48 -8.44
N PHE A 142 1.16 -5.70 -7.42
CA PHE A 142 1.34 -4.25 -7.42
C PHE A 142 2.81 -3.80 -7.57
N PRO A 143 3.82 -4.49 -6.99
CA PRO A 143 5.22 -4.13 -7.21
C PRO A 143 5.65 -4.35 -8.65
N GLY A 144 5.15 -5.40 -9.32
CA GLY A 144 5.39 -5.62 -10.74
C GLY A 144 4.84 -4.48 -11.58
N ALA A 145 3.58 -4.11 -11.33
CA ALA A 145 2.89 -3.02 -12.03
C ALA A 145 3.49 -1.63 -11.78
N ALA A 146 4.08 -1.39 -10.60
CA ALA A 146 4.72 -0.12 -10.27
C ALA A 146 6.25 -0.12 -10.46
N SER A 147 6.84 -1.23 -10.91
CA SER A 147 8.30 -1.43 -10.93
C SER A 147 9.04 -0.38 -11.76
N GLU A 148 8.56 -0.09 -12.98
CA GLU A 148 9.20 0.88 -13.88
C GLU A 148 9.08 2.32 -13.35
N LEU A 149 7.96 2.68 -12.72
CA LEU A 149 7.82 3.98 -12.07
C LEU A 149 8.74 4.10 -10.83
N GLY A 150 8.79 3.06 -9.98
CA GLY A 150 9.71 3.02 -8.85
C GLY A 150 11.18 3.14 -9.29
N LYS A 151 11.55 2.45 -10.36
CA LYS A 151 12.89 2.48 -10.97
C LYS A 151 13.27 3.85 -11.51
N ALA A 152 12.30 4.62 -12.04
CA ALA A 152 12.54 6.00 -12.47
C ALA A 152 13.02 6.93 -11.33
N PHE A 153 12.74 6.57 -10.08
CA PHE A 153 13.25 7.22 -8.86
C PHE A 153 14.35 6.43 -8.15
N GLY A 154 14.87 5.36 -8.75
CA GLY A 154 15.98 4.54 -8.22
C GLY A 154 15.57 3.45 -7.23
N PHE A 155 14.28 3.22 -7.00
CA PHE A 155 13.82 2.10 -6.18
C PHE A 155 13.85 0.79 -6.96
N THR A 156 14.11 -0.33 -6.29
CA THR A 156 13.98 -1.68 -6.89
C THR A 156 12.94 -2.47 -6.12
N PHE A 157 11.82 -2.74 -6.78
CA PHE A 157 10.70 -3.48 -6.21
C PHE A 157 10.86 -4.98 -6.40
N TYR A 158 10.35 -5.73 -5.42
CA TYR A 158 10.27 -7.19 -5.48
C TYR A 158 8.81 -7.58 -5.55
N ASN A 159 8.39 -8.18 -6.66
CA ASN A 159 7.00 -8.60 -6.90
C ASN A 159 6.64 -9.83 -6.06
N GLY A 160 6.46 -9.62 -4.76
CA GLY A 160 6.32 -10.67 -3.77
C GLY A 160 5.77 -10.17 -2.44
N PHE A 161 5.87 -11.02 -1.43
CA PHE A 161 5.28 -10.82 -0.11
C PHE A 161 6.38 -10.74 0.94
N ALA A 162 6.48 -9.62 1.65
CA ALA A 162 7.26 -9.56 2.88
C ALA A 162 6.59 -10.47 3.93
N THR A 163 7.38 -11.26 4.64
CA THR A 163 6.84 -12.28 5.57
C THR A 163 7.76 -12.46 6.78
N ASP A 164 7.18 -12.27 7.97
CA ASP A 164 7.80 -12.61 9.25
C ASP A 164 7.91 -14.15 9.39
N THR A 165 9.10 -14.64 9.74
CA THR A 165 9.40 -16.08 9.86
C THR A 165 9.50 -16.59 11.30
N THR A 166 9.13 -15.77 12.30
CA THR A 166 9.21 -16.14 13.73
C THR A 166 8.23 -17.23 14.14
N THR A 167 7.14 -17.43 13.39
CA THR A 167 6.18 -18.54 13.59
C THR A 167 6.51 -19.76 12.73
N GLY A 168 7.68 -19.77 12.12
CA GLY A 168 8.13 -20.78 11.17
C GLY A 168 8.21 -20.26 9.74
N LYS A 169 8.78 -21.08 8.85
CA LYS A 169 8.96 -20.75 7.42
C LYS A 169 7.82 -21.26 6.53
N ASP A 170 6.77 -21.81 7.13
CA ASP A 170 5.57 -22.22 6.40
C ASP A 170 4.85 -20.96 5.91
N PRO A 171 4.81 -20.71 4.60
CA PRO A 171 4.23 -19.48 4.06
C PRO A 171 2.72 -19.37 4.33
N ASN A 172 2.05 -20.47 4.69
CA ASN A 172 0.64 -20.47 5.05
C ASN A 172 0.37 -20.15 6.54
N LYS A 173 1.42 -20.00 7.34
CA LYS A 173 1.34 -19.71 8.80
C LYS A 173 2.00 -18.37 9.17
N LYS A 174 1.98 -17.42 8.25
CA LYS A 174 2.53 -16.08 8.49
C LYS A 174 1.74 -15.33 9.56
N LYS A 175 2.43 -14.45 10.28
CA LYS A 175 1.76 -13.40 11.05
C LYS A 175 1.01 -12.48 10.11
N GLU A 176 -0.11 -11.97 10.59
CA GLU A 176 -0.93 -11.01 9.85
C GLU A 176 -0.42 -9.59 9.97
N LEU A 177 0.20 -9.26 11.12
CA LEU A 177 0.71 -7.95 11.45
C LEU A 177 2.22 -7.93 11.50
N ASP A 178 2.78 -6.87 10.97
CA ASP A 178 4.19 -6.52 11.08
C ASP A 178 4.32 -5.23 11.87
N THR A 179 5.26 -5.19 12.82
CA THR A 179 5.43 -4.05 13.72
C THR A 179 6.85 -3.52 13.63
N PHE A 180 6.97 -2.27 13.20
CA PHE A 180 8.22 -1.51 13.18
C PHE A 180 8.28 -0.64 14.42
N THR A 181 9.38 -0.66 15.17
CA THR A 181 9.49 0.11 16.41
C THR A 181 10.83 0.83 16.51
N LYS A 182 10.85 1.97 17.22
CA LYS A 182 12.11 2.67 17.53
C LYS A 182 13.04 1.79 18.38
N LYS A 183 12.47 1.09 19.37
CA LYS A 183 13.20 0.20 20.27
C LYS A 183 13.95 -0.92 19.53
N ALA A 184 13.34 -1.52 18.51
CA ALA A 184 13.97 -2.54 17.68
C ALA A 184 14.88 -1.95 16.57
N GLY A 185 14.91 -0.63 16.42
CA GLY A 185 15.63 0.05 15.35
C GLY A 185 15.06 -0.19 13.95
N SER A 186 13.87 -0.79 13.83
CA SER A 186 13.18 -1.06 12.56
C SER A 186 12.34 0.13 12.09
N LEU A 187 11.91 1.00 13.01
CA LEU A 187 11.41 2.34 12.71
C LEU A 187 12.57 3.34 12.79
N LYS A 188 12.92 3.96 11.67
CA LYS A 188 14.09 4.86 11.57
C LYS A 188 13.74 6.29 11.96
N GLU A 189 14.72 7.00 12.51
CA GLU A 189 14.59 8.42 12.84
C GLU A 189 14.45 9.29 11.58
N HIS A 190 13.38 10.07 11.54
CA HIS A 190 13.08 11.06 10.52
C HIS A 190 12.02 12.02 11.08
N GLN A 191 11.88 13.22 10.52
CA GLN A 191 10.82 14.16 10.94
C GLN A 191 9.41 13.54 10.86
N ILE A 192 9.18 12.63 9.90
CA ILE A 192 7.91 11.90 9.74
C ILE A 192 7.64 10.94 10.91
N THR A 193 8.69 10.37 11.50
CA THR A 193 8.60 9.41 12.61
C THR A 193 8.87 10.08 13.96
N ASN A 194 8.85 11.42 14.00
CA ASN A 194 8.93 12.16 15.24
C ASN A 194 7.67 11.89 16.08
N LYS A 195 7.85 11.63 17.38
CA LYS A 195 6.76 11.24 18.31
C LYS A 195 5.96 9.98 17.89
N ILE A 196 6.54 9.14 17.03
CA ILE A 196 6.01 7.82 16.68
C ILE A 196 6.98 6.78 17.25
N ASP A 197 6.49 5.90 18.12
CA ASP A 197 7.27 4.82 18.71
C ASP A 197 7.14 3.53 17.92
N HIS A 198 6.01 3.33 17.24
CA HIS A 198 5.76 2.15 16.42
C HIS A 198 4.79 2.40 15.26
N ILE A 199 4.88 1.53 14.24
CA ILE A 199 3.99 1.48 13.08
C ILE A 199 3.62 0.03 12.81
N VAL A 200 2.34 -0.20 12.51
CA VAL A 200 1.82 -1.53 12.14
C VAL A 200 1.47 -1.57 10.65
N THR A 201 1.92 -2.62 9.98
CA THR A 201 1.56 -2.96 8.59
C THR A 201 0.97 -4.37 8.53
N PHE A 202 0.39 -4.73 7.39
CA PHE A 202 -0.53 -5.87 7.28
C PHE A 202 -0.12 -6.85 6.17
N THR A 203 1.18 -7.17 6.09
CA THR A 203 1.91 -7.75 4.95
C THR A 203 2.58 -6.67 4.09
N GLY A 204 2.31 -6.58 2.79
CA GLY A 204 3.09 -5.78 1.85
C GLY A 204 4.22 -6.48 1.10
N GLN A 205 4.93 -5.68 0.30
CA GLN A 205 6.24 -5.99 -0.26
C GLN A 205 7.37 -5.41 0.60
N ALA A 206 8.59 -5.80 0.24
CA ALA A 206 9.83 -5.13 0.62
C ALA A 206 10.55 -4.65 -0.65
N PHE A 207 11.32 -3.57 -0.57
CA PHE A 207 12.05 -3.02 -1.71
C PHE A 207 13.43 -2.48 -1.34
N LYS A 208 14.33 -2.40 -2.32
CA LYS A 208 15.59 -1.65 -2.19
C LYS A 208 15.35 -0.17 -2.47
N ILE A 209 16.08 0.65 -1.74
CA ILE A 209 16.05 2.12 -1.88
C ILE A 209 17.35 2.62 -2.53
N PRO A 210 17.31 3.74 -3.28
CA PRO A 210 18.53 4.39 -3.75
C PRO A 210 19.29 5.03 -2.57
N SER A 211 20.60 5.28 -2.73
CA SER A 211 21.45 5.79 -1.65
C SER A 211 21.03 7.17 -1.12
N GLN A 212 20.36 7.96 -1.95
CA GLN A 212 19.82 9.28 -1.61
C GLN A 212 18.51 9.21 -0.80
N ALA A 213 17.81 8.07 -0.82
CA ALA A 213 16.58 7.90 -0.06
C ALA A 213 16.87 7.57 1.41
N LYS A 214 15.88 7.81 2.27
CA LYS A 214 15.88 7.43 3.68
C LYS A 214 14.79 6.40 3.92
N SER A 215 15.17 5.24 4.44
CA SER A 215 14.18 4.27 4.94
C SER A 215 13.51 4.82 6.19
N LEU A 216 12.20 4.60 6.32
CA LEU A 216 11.40 4.84 7.52
C LEU A 216 11.08 3.51 8.22
N LEU A 217 10.71 2.49 7.44
CA LEU A 217 10.37 1.15 7.92
C LEU A 217 11.38 0.17 7.32
N THR A 218 12.31 -0.36 8.11
CA THR A 218 13.37 -1.27 7.67
C THR A 218 13.16 -2.66 8.24
N PHE A 219 13.16 -3.66 7.38
CA PHE A 219 13.10 -5.07 7.78
C PHE A 219 14.43 -5.55 8.37
N ASP A 220 14.33 -6.36 9.42
CA ASP A 220 15.45 -7.07 10.05
C ASP A 220 15.56 -8.51 9.49
N ASP A 221 16.33 -9.36 10.16
CA ASP A 221 16.67 -10.71 9.69
C ASP A 221 15.58 -11.77 9.89
N LYS A 222 14.53 -11.48 10.67
CA LYS A 222 13.37 -12.38 10.76
C LYS A 222 12.43 -12.30 9.55
N TYR A 223 12.68 -11.38 8.62
CA TYR A 223 11.87 -11.21 7.41
C TYR A 223 12.51 -11.80 6.15
N ILE A 224 11.65 -12.36 5.32
CA ILE A 224 11.96 -12.78 3.94
C ILE A 224 10.99 -12.13 2.97
N VAL A 225 11.32 -12.15 1.67
CA VAL A 225 10.36 -11.92 0.59
C VAL A 225 10.07 -13.23 -0.11
N LEU A 226 8.80 -13.64 -0.14
CA LEU A 226 8.30 -14.76 -0.94
C LEU A 226 7.96 -14.28 -2.34
N LEU A 227 8.44 -14.98 -3.37
CA LEU A 227 8.25 -14.63 -4.78
C LEU A 227 7.47 -15.73 -5.51
N PRO A 228 6.14 -15.84 -5.31
CA PRO A 228 5.35 -16.86 -6.01
C PRO A 228 5.12 -16.48 -7.48
N ASP A 229 4.78 -17.47 -8.31
CA ASP A 229 4.34 -17.22 -9.68
C ASP A 229 2.92 -16.61 -9.71
N THR A 230 2.08 -17.03 -8.77
CA THR A 230 0.69 -16.65 -8.61
C THR A 230 0.48 -16.10 -7.21
N ALA A 231 -0.13 -14.92 -7.10
CA ALA A 231 -0.39 -14.31 -5.80
C ALA A 231 -1.14 -15.28 -4.86
N TRP A 232 -0.72 -15.31 -3.59
CA TRP A 232 -1.29 -16.16 -2.54
C TRP A 232 -1.17 -17.67 -2.71
N LYS A 233 -0.50 -18.17 -3.77
CA LYS A 233 -0.18 -19.59 -3.93
C LYS A 233 1.27 -19.84 -3.52
N PHE A 234 1.45 -20.37 -2.31
CA PHE A 234 2.77 -20.67 -1.78
C PHE A 234 3.02 -22.17 -1.65
N SER A 235 4.27 -22.57 -1.84
CA SER A 235 4.74 -23.94 -1.61
C SER A 235 6.12 -23.92 -0.95
N PRO A 236 6.62 -25.08 -0.47
CA PRO A 236 8.01 -25.17 0.00
C PRO A 236 9.04 -24.71 -1.05
N LYS A 237 8.71 -24.83 -2.34
CA LYS A 237 9.56 -24.45 -3.48
C LYS A 237 9.45 -22.97 -3.89
N THR A 238 8.53 -22.19 -3.31
CA THR A 238 8.41 -20.76 -3.62
C THR A 238 9.76 -20.07 -3.38
N PRO A 239 10.32 -19.37 -4.38
CA PRO A 239 11.58 -18.65 -4.23
C PRO A 239 11.52 -17.63 -3.09
N ARG A 240 12.67 -17.45 -2.42
CA ARG A 240 12.82 -16.59 -1.24
C ARG A 240 14.08 -15.75 -1.37
N ILE A 241 14.00 -14.50 -0.97
CA ILE A 241 15.18 -13.67 -0.68
C ILE A 241 15.11 -13.14 0.75
N SER A 242 16.26 -12.82 1.34
CA SER A 242 16.27 -12.13 2.63
C SER A 242 15.67 -10.73 2.47
N ALA A 243 14.85 -10.31 3.42
CA ALA A 243 14.37 -8.93 3.50
C ALA A 243 15.25 -8.05 4.39
N LYS A 244 16.32 -8.59 5.01
CA LYS A 244 17.20 -7.85 5.90
C LYS A 244 17.75 -6.59 5.22
N GLY A 245 17.48 -5.43 5.80
CA GLY A 245 17.91 -4.14 5.28
C GLY A 245 17.08 -3.60 4.11
N LEU A 246 16.09 -4.36 3.62
CA LEU A 246 15.08 -3.83 2.70
C LEU A 246 14.12 -2.92 3.45
N SER A 247 13.48 -2.03 2.69
CA SER A 247 12.54 -1.06 3.20
C SER A 247 11.10 -1.45 2.87
N GLN A 248 10.16 -1.10 3.75
CA GLN A 248 8.73 -1.10 3.45
C GLN A 248 8.15 0.31 3.35
N GLY A 249 8.82 1.30 3.92
CA GLY A 249 8.45 2.72 3.79
C GLY A 249 9.71 3.55 3.64
N ALA A 250 9.80 4.41 2.64
CA ALA A 250 10.98 5.23 2.40
C ALA A 250 10.61 6.56 1.76
N VAL A 251 11.48 7.55 1.93
CA VAL A 251 11.30 8.90 1.38
C VAL A 251 12.53 9.37 0.63
N LEU A 252 12.32 10.16 -0.41
CA LEU A 252 13.35 10.73 -1.28
C LEU A 252 12.99 12.17 -1.63
N SER A 253 13.92 13.10 -1.41
CA SER A 253 13.85 14.43 -2.02
C SER A 253 14.55 14.38 -3.37
N VAL A 254 13.90 14.86 -4.44
CA VAL A 254 14.45 14.83 -5.80
C VAL A 254 14.11 16.11 -6.55
N GLY A 255 15.13 16.79 -7.08
CA GLY A 255 14.97 18.15 -7.61
C GLY A 255 14.35 19.07 -6.55
N LYS A 256 13.22 19.68 -6.89
CA LYS A 256 12.42 20.49 -5.95
C LYS A 256 11.31 19.68 -5.28
N GLY A 257 11.07 18.43 -5.66
CA GLY A 257 9.95 17.61 -5.18
C GLY A 257 10.29 16.62 -4.08
N ARG A 258 9.30 15.82 -3.72
CA ARG A 258 9.37 14.79 -2.67
C ARG A 258 8.65 13.52 -3.13
N VAL A 259 9.23 12.36 -2.84
CA VAL A 259 8.64 11.05 -3.12
C VAL A 259 8.59 10.26 -1.82
N ALA A 260 7.43 9.71 -1.50
CA ALA A 260 7.26 8.72 -0.45
C ALA A 260 6.80 7.41 -1.08
N VAL A 261 7.48 6.31 -0.76
CA VAL A 261 7.19 4.98 -1.30
C VAL A 261 6.84 4.05 -0.16
N PHE A 262 5.71 3.34 -0.27
CA PHE A 262 5.26 2.36 0.71
C PHE A 262 4.89 1.03 0.08
N GLY A 263 5.25 -0.03 0.79
CA GLY A 263 5.08 -1.41 0.39
C GLY A 263 3.79 -2.06 0.88
N GLU A 264 2.90 -1.32 1.55
CA GLU A 264 1.67 -1.83 2.18
C GLU A 264 0.57 -0.78 2.01
N ALA A 265 -0.59 -1.17 1.49
CA ALA A 265 -1.69 -0.26 1.22
C ALA A 265 -2.73 -0.22 2.33
N ALA A 266 -3.00 -1.33 3.00
CA ALA A 266 -4.03 -1.44 4.03
C ALA A 266 -3.70 -0.62 5.28
N GLN A 267 -2.42 -0.34 5.55
CA GLN A 267 -1.98 0.50 6.67
C GLN A 267 -2.62 1.90 6.69
N PHE A 268 -3.14 2.37 5.55
CA PHE A 268 -3.83 3.65 5.40
C PHE A 268 -5.33 3.52 5.03
N THR A 269 -5.89 2.32 5.13
CA THR A 269 -7.32 2.05 4.95
C THR A 269 -8.04 1.94 6.29
N ALA A 270 -9.36 1.78 6.28
CA ALA A 270 -10.10 1.25 7.42
C ALA A 270 -10.99 0.13 6.91
N GLN A 271 -10.83 -1.07 7.45
CA GLN A 271 -11.50 -2.29 7.00
C GLN A 271 -12.00 -3.09 8.19
N LEU A 272 -12.99 -3.96 7.95
CA LEU A 272 -13.49 -4.95 8.89
C LEU A 272 -13.23 -6.33 8.32
N LYS A 273 -12.57 -7.19 9.10
CA LYS A 273 -12.19 -8.54 8.71
C LYS A 273 -12.99 -9.59 9.46
N GLY A 274 -13.57 -10.52 8.70
CA GLY A 274 -14.18 -11.74 9.23
C GLY A 274 -15.48 -11.53 9.99
N LYS A 275 -16.00 -12.61 10.58
CA LYS A 275 -17.31 -12.61 11.25
C LYS A 275 -17.36 -11.66 12.45
N ASP A 276 -16.23 -11.53 13.15
CA ASP A 276 -16.11 -10.67 14.34
C ASP A 276 -15.90 -9.19 13.99
N LYS A 277 -15.84 -8.84 12.70
CA LYS A 277 -15.60 -7.48 12.19
C LYS A 277 -14.39 -6.81 12.86
N LYS A 278 -13.27 -7.55 12.95
CA LYS A 278 -12.03 -7.00 13.53
C LYS A 278 -11.50 -5.86 12.66
N GLY A 279 -11.07 -4.77 13.29
CA GLY A 279 -10.45 -3.64 12.59
C GLY A 279 -9.16 -4.05 11.86
N PHE A 280 -8.91 -3.45 10.70
CA PHE A 280 -7.77 -3.73 9.84
C PHE A 280 -7.39 -2.47 9.06
N GLY A 281 -6.16 -1.99 9.25
CA GLY A 281 -5.73 -0.63 8.88
C GLY A 281 -5.84 0.36 10.05
N LEU A 282 -6.23 1.60 9.76
CA LEU A 282 -6.36 2.72 10.71
C LEU A 282 -7.38 2.51 11.84
N ASN A 283 -8.25 1.51 11.71
CA ASN A 283 -9.23 1.11 12.73
C ASN A 283 -8.80 -0.16 13.50
N ALA A 284 -7.58 -0.67 13.28
CA ALA A 284 -7.02 -1.74 14.09
C ALA A 284 -6.48 -1.19 15.42
N PRO A 285 -6.80 -1.78 16.59
CA PRO A 285 -6.29 -1.34 17.88
C PRO A 285 -4.76 -1.28 17.98
N GLU A 286 -4.07 -2.19 17.27
CA GLU A 286 -2.61 -2.28 17.23
C GLU A 286 -1.97 -1.16 16.39
N ALA A 287 -2.73 -0.46 15.55
CA ALA A 287 -2.26 0.57 14.63
C ALA A 287 -2.57 2.00 15.14
N ASP A 288 -2.56 2.20 16.46
CA ASP A 288 -2.98 3.43 17.14
C ASP A 288 -2.16 4.68 16.73
N GLN A 289 -0.92 4.50 16.27
CA GLN A 289 -0.04 5.58 15.79
C GLN A 289 -0.03 5.75 14.26
N ASN A 290 -0.67 4.86 13.50
CA ASN A 290 -0.67 4.94 12.03
C ASN A 290 -1.39 6.19 11.49
N LEU A 291 -2.41 6.70 12.19
CA LEU A 291 -3.08 7.94 11.81
C LEU A 291 -2.12 9.14 11.87
N ALA A 292 -1.38 9.28 12.97
CA ALA A 292 -0.40 10.35 13.13
C ALA A 292 0.73 10.22 12.09
N PHE A 293 1.17 8.99 11.80
CA PHE A 293 2.16 8.72 10.77
C PHE A 293 1.67 9.12 9.37
N LEU A 294 0.42 8.80 9.02
CA LEU A 294 -0.18 9.23 7.75
C LEU A 294 -0.18 10.77 7.64
N LEU A 295 -0.61 11.47 8.68
CA LEU A 295 -0.59 12.94 8.69
C LEU A 295 0.82 13.49 8.49
N ASN A 296 1.81 12.96 9.23
CA ASN A 296 3.20 13.37 9.11
C ASN A 296 3.77 13.13 7.68
N ILE A 297 3.39 12.04 7.01
CA ILE A 297 3.77 11.78 5.62
C ILE A 297 3.19 12.85 4.70
N ILE A 298 1.90 13.15 4.85
CA ILE A 298 1.21 14.12 4.00
C ILE A 298 1.76 15.53 4.22
N HIS A 299 1.98 15.95 5.47
CA HIS A 299 2.60 17.25 5.78
C HIS A 299 4.01 17.35 5.18
N TRP A 300 4.79 16.27 5.28
CA TRP A 300 6.10 16.21 4.63
C TRP A 300 5.99 16.30 3.11
N LEU A 301 5.06 15.59 2.46
CA LEU A 301 4.89 15.71 1.01
C LEU A 301 4.44 17.11 0.61
N ASP A 302 3.61 17.76 1.42
CA ASP A 302 3.12 19.12 1.19
C ASP A 302 4.17 20.20 1.46
N LYS A 303 5.25 19.84 2.16
CA LYS A 303 6.25 20.78 2.71
C LYS A 303 5.64 21.75 3.73
N LYS A 304 4.64 21.28 4.46
CA LYS A 304 4.07 22.00 5.58
C LYS A 304 4.97 21.76 6.80
N GLU A 305 5.57 22.85 7.27
CA GLU A 305 6.27 22.93 8.56
C GLU A 305 5.28 23.23 9.69
#